data_AF-A0A1R3EWK6-F1
#
_entry.id   AF-A0A1R3EWK6-F1
#
_cell.length_a   1.000
_cell.length_b   1.000
_cell.length_c   1.000
_cell.angle_alpha   90.00
_cell.angle_beta   90.00
_cell.angle_gamma   90.00
#
_symmetry.space_group_name_H-M   'P 1'
#
loop_
_entity.id
_entity.type
_entity.pdbx_description
1 polymer ?
#
loop_
_entity_poly.entity_id
_entity_poly.type
_entity_poly.pdbx_seq_one_letter_code
_entity_poly.pdbx_strand_id
1 'polypeptide(L)'
;MVTIKDVVKVGGILTFALGTGVAGYNIVDNWVENKINNRIVPYEQLISGIALVQDAEYDDAVEVLEKAISGLTAQKMDEQRRKAVIDHYLTAIVNSEDITQHSPDFNKLEEQLKLVPQYGWHLHNLGWYHLRTNDVDKAEDYFDHALDKYREDQEYREMADSYWALSIVALINQDMKKSIEYTLKAEEANPLGYSLEDWLKDKDAMKLDPWFSRLMRIYPAYGQLFDEWVKEVEKLVGERKT
;
A
#
# COMPACT_ATOMS: atom_id res chain seq x y z
N MET A 1 -11.85 -26.02 -8.60
CA MET A 1 -12.20 -27.43 -8.88
C MET A 1 -13.69 -27.59 -8.65
N VAL A 2 -14.47 -27.87 -9.69
CA VAL A 2 -15.90 -28.23 -9.54
C VAL A 2 -15.94 -29.57 -8.82
N THR A 3 -16.62 -29.66 -7.68
CA THR A 3 -16.67 -30.92 -6.93
C THR A 3 -17.74 -31.83 -7.51
N ILE A 4 -17.59 -33.14 -7.33
CA ILE A 4 -18.60 -34.14 -7.74
C ILE A 4 -19.97 -33.83 -7.11
N LYS A 5 -20.00 -33.23 -5.91
CA LYS A 5 -21.25 -32.78 -5.26
C LYS A 5 -21.91 -31.61 -6.00
N ASP A 6 -21.13 -30.72 -6.60
CA ASP A 6 -21.65 -29.62 -7.43
C ASP A 6 -22.23 -30.16 -8.74
N VAL A 7 -21.57 -31.15 -9.36
CA VAL A 7 -22.06 -31.81 -10.58
C VAL A 7 -23.35 -32.60 -10.32
N VAL A 8 -23.45 -33.29 -9.18
CA VAL A 8 -24.66 -34.05 -8.80
C VAL A 8 -25.84 -33.14 -8.45
N LYS A 9 -25.60 -32.00 -7.77
CA LYS A 9 -26.65 -31.00 -7.54
C LYS A 9 -27.13 -30.34 -8.84
N VAL A 10 -26.20 -30.03 -9.75
CA VAL A 10 -26.51 -29.50 -11.08
C VAL A 10 -27.31 -30.51 -11.90
N GLY A 11 -26.93 -31.80 -11.88
CA GLY A 11 -27.67 -32.87 -12.53
C GLY A 11 -29.09 -33.06 -11.97
N GLY A 12 -29.27 -32.98 -10.65
CA GLY A 12 -30.58 -33.05 -10.01
C GLY A 12 -31.51 -31.88 -10.34
N ILE A 13 -30.97 -30.65 -10.39
CA ILE A 13 -31.72 -29.43 -10.73
C ILE A 13 -32.08 -29.39 -12.21
N LEU A 14 -31.15 -29.77 -13.11
CA LEU A 14 -31.41 -29.87 -14.56
C LEU A 14 -32.49 -30.91 -14.87
N THR A 15 -32.48 -32.06 -14.19
CA THR A 15 -33.46 -33.14 -14.44
C THR A 15 -34.87 -32.74 -13.95
N PHE A 16 -34.97 -31.93 -12.89
CA PHE A 16 -36.26 -31.43 -12.40
C PHE A 16 -36.79 -30.26 -13.24
N ALA A 17 -35.90 -29.35 -13.69
CA ALA A 17 -36.25 -28.17 -14.48
C ALA A 17 -36.71 -28.51 -15.92
N LEU A 18 -36.14 -29.56 -16.54
CA LEU A 18 -36.54 -30.02 -17.87
C LEU A 18 -37.95 -30.65 -17.90
N GLY A 19 -38.52 -31.01 -16.74
CA GLY A 19 -39.87 -31.54 -16.63
C GLY A 19 -40.99 -30.50 -16.69
N THR A 20 -40.70 -29.20 -16.51
CA THR A 20 -41.73 -28.15 -16.31
C THR A 20 -41.42 -26.83 -17.03
N GLY A 21 -41.24 -26.84 -18.36
CA GLY A 21 -41.33 -25.64 -19.22
C GLY A 21 -40.49 -24.40 -18.84
N VAL A 22 -40.83 -23.25 -19.43
CA VAL A 22 -40.12 -21.94 -19.36
C VAL A 22 -39.73 -21.51 -17.93
N ALA A 23 -40.51 -21.90 -16.91
CA ALA A 23 -40.20 -21.59 -15.51
C ALA A 23 -38.94 -22.32 -14.99
N GLY A 24 -38.69 -23.55 -15.45
CA GLY A 24 -37.48 -24.29 -15.11
C GLY A 24 -36.22 -23.67 -15.72
N TYR A 25 -36.34 -23.14 -16.94
CA TYR A 25 -35.25 -22.42 -17.61
C TYR A 25 -34.81 -21.18 -16.81
N ASN A 26 -35.75 -20.31 -16.44
CA ASN A 26 -35.43 -19.09 -15.68
C ASN A 26 -34.79 -19.37 -14.31
N ILE A 27 -35.15 -20.47 -13.64
CA ILE A 27 -34.54 -20.85 -12.36
C ILE A 27 -33.09 -21.30 -12.55
N VAL A 28 -32.82 -22.11 -13.58
CA VAL A 28 -31.45 -22.55 -13.89
C VAL A 28 -30.61 -21.37 -14.36
N ASP A 29 -31.15 -20.51 -15.23
CA ASP A 29 -30.46 -19.32 -15.76
C ASP A 29 -30.08 -18.37 -14.61
N ASN A 30 -31.03 -18.01 -13.75
CA ASN A 30 -30.77 -17.20 -12.56
C ASN A 30 -29.76 -17.86 -11.61
N TRP A 31 -29.79 -19.20 -11.45
CA TRP A 31 -28.84 -19.89 -10.60
C TRP A 31 -27.42 -19.86 -11.20
N VAL A 32 -27.30 -20.11 -12.51
CA VAL A 32 -26.03 -20.06 -13.25
C VAL A 32 -25.48 -18.64 -13.21
N GLU A 33 -26.30 -17.64 -13.56
CA GLU A 33 -25.93 -16.22 -13.56
C GLU A 33 -25.48 -15.78 -12.16
N ASN A 34 -26.23 -16.12 -11.10
CA ASN A 34 -25.81 -15.84 -9.73
C ASN A 34 -24.48 -16.53 -9.38
N LYS A 35 -24.24 -17.76 -9.83
CA LYS A 35 -22.98 -18.46 -9.58
C LYS A 35 -21.81 -17.85 -10.35
N ILE A 36 -22.04 -17.39 -11.57
CA ILE A 36 -21.05 -16.70 -12.39
C ILE A 36 -20.73 -15.34 -11.78
N ASN A 37 -21.75 -14.51 -11.52
CA ASN A 37 -21.60 -13.17 -10.96
C ASN A 37 -20.87 -13.20 -9.61
N ASN A 38 -21.25 -14.11 -8.71
CA ASN A 38 -20.56 -14.26 -7.41
C ASN A 38 -19.09 -14.65 -7.55
N ARG A 39 -18.69 -15.29 -8.66
CA ARG A 39 -17.28 -15.64 -8.91
C ARG A 39 -16.52 -14.55 -9.64
N ILE A 40 -17.17 -13.81 -10.55
CA ILE A 40 -16.51 -12.83 -11.42
C ILE A 40 -16.41 -11.45 -10.77
N VAL A 41 -17.48 -10.97 -10.13
CA VAL A 41 -17.56 -9.59 -9.61
C VAL A 41 -16.37 -9.22 -8.71
N PRO A 42 -15.88 -10.07 -7.79
CA PRO A 42 -14.72 -9.69 -6.97
C PRO A 42 -13.41 -9.49 -7.76
N TYR A 43 -13.26 -10.15 -8.92
CA TYR A 43 -12.12 -9.92 -9.81
C TYR A 43 -12.29 -8.66 -10.66
N GLU A 44 -13.53 -8.35 -11.08
CA GLU A 44 -13.82 -7.07 -11.75
C GLU A 44 -13.50 -5.91 -10.80
N GLN A 45 -13.94 -6.00 -9.55
CA GLN A 45 -13.60 -5.04 -8.50
C GLN A 45 -12.09 -4.96 -8.29
N LEU A 46 -11.38 -6.09 -8.21
CA LEU A 46 -9.93 -6.07 -8.10
C LEU A 46 -9.27 -5.32 -9.26
N ILE A 47 -9.65 -5.61 -10.51
CA ILE A 47 -9.08 -4.96 -11.70
C ILE A 47 -9.39 -3.45 -11.70
N SER A 48 -10.62 -3.07 -11.37
CA SER A 48 -11.00 -1.66 -11.25
C SER A 48 -10.23 -0.96 -10.14
N GLY A 49 -10.09 -1.58 -8.97
CA GLY A 49 -9.30 -1.04 -7.86
C GLY A 49 -7.83 -0.86 -8.22
N ILE A 50 -7.23 -1.81 -8.94
CA ILE A 50 -5.85 -1.70 -9.44
C ILE A 50 -5.72 -0.52 -10.41
N ALA A 51 -6.68 -0.35 -11.32
CA ALA A 51 -6.67 0.78 -12.26
C ALA A 51 -6.74 2.12 -11.51
N LEU A 52 -7.62 2.24 -10.51
CA LEU A 52 -7.72 3.43 -9.66
C LEU A 52 -6.40 3.72 -8.91
N VAL A 53 -5.71 2.70 -8.39
CA VAL A 53 -4.37 2.86 -7.79
C VAL A 53 -3.36 3.39 -8.81
N GLN A 54 -3.41 2.92 -10.06
CA GLN A 54 -2.52 3.38 -11.13
C GLN A 54 -2.79 4.83 -11.54
N ASP A 55 -4.07 5.23 -11.51
CA ASP A 55 -4.51 6.60 -11.80
C ASP A 55 -4.38 7.54 -10.58
N ALA A 56 -3.83 7.04 -9.46
CA ALA A 56 -3.68 7.74 -8.17
C ALA A 56 -5.01 8.20 -7.54
N GLU A 57 -6.12 7.57 -7.91
CA GLU A 57 -7.45 7.74 -7.31
C GLU A 57 -7.58 6.85 -6.06
N TYR A 58 -6.74 7.12 -5.06
CA TYR A 58 -6.54 6.21 -3.93
C TYR A 58 -7.77 6.02 -3.05
N ASP A 59 -8.51 7.09 -2.75
CA ASP A 59 -9.71 6.99 -1.89
C ASP A 59 -10.80 6.12 -2.54
N ASP A 60 -11.04 6.29 -3.84
CA ASP A 60 -11.96 5.43 -4.60
C ASP A 60 -11.42 3.99 -4.71
N ALA A 61 -10.11 3.83 -4.88
CA ALA A 61 -9.48 2.52 -4.90
C ALA A 61 -9.70 1.74 -3.59
N VAL A 62 -9.61 2.40 -2.42
CA VAL A 62 -9.88 1.76 -1.12
C VAL A 62 -11.28 1.17 -1.10
N GLU A 63 -12.31 1.94 -1.50
CA GLU A 63 -13.69 1.45 -1.50
C GLU A 63 -13.93 0.24 -2.40
N VAL A 64 -13.28 0.22 -3.57
CA VAL A 64 -13.42 -0.86 -4.54
C VAL A 64 -12.65 -2.11 -4.11
N LEU A 65 -11.44 -1.93 -3.58
CA LEU A 65 -10.57 -3.03 -3.12
C LEU A 65 -11.11 -3.70 -1.85
N GLU A 66 -11.79 -2.96 -0.96
CA GLU A 66 -12.49 -3.54 0.21
C GLU A 66 -13.53 -4.59 -0.22
N LYS A 67 -14.33 -4.23 -1.24
CA LYS A 67 -15.36 -5.12 -1.79
C LYS A 67 -14.72 -6.35 -2.45
N ALA A 68 -13.61 -6.14 -3.18
CA ALA A 68 -12.86 -7.23 -3.80
C ALA A 68 -12.31 -8.22 -2.75
N ILE A 69 -11.65 -7.74 -1.70
CA ILE A 69 -11.11 -8.59 -0.62
C ILE A 69 -12.20 -9.38 0.07
N SER A 70 -13.32 -8.72 0.40
CA SER A 70 -14.45 -9.37 1.06
C SER A 70 -15.03 -10.50 0.20
N GLY A 71 -15.21 -10.25 -1.11
CA GLY A 71 -15.72 -11.25 -2.06
C GLY A 71 -14.74 -12.38 -2.36
N LEU A 72 -13.43 -12.10 -2.43
CA LEU A 72 -12.40 -13.09 -2.73
C LEU A 72 -12.05 -13.94 -1.49
N THR A 73 -12.12 -13.39 -0.27
CA THR A 73 -11.90 -14.16 0.97
C THR A 73 -12.92 -15.29 1.11
N ALA A 74 -14.16 -15.06 0.68
CA ALA A 74 -15.19 -16.12 0.59
C ALA A 74 -14.83 -17.23 -0.42
N GLN A 75 -13.97 -16.92 -1.40
CA GLN A 75 -13.54 -17.80 -2.47
C GLN A 75 -12.08 -18.26 -2.29
N LYS A 76 -11.77 -19.03 -1.22
CA LYS A 76 -10.47 -19.70 -0.96
C LYS A 76 -9.33 -19.30 -1.93
N MET A 77 -8.70 -18.15 -1.67
CA MET A 77 -7.60 -17.65 -2.50
C MET A 77 -6.31 -18.41 -2.20
N ASP A 78 -5.50 -18.63 -3.24
CA ASP A 78 -4.08 -18.94 -3.06
C ASP A 78 -3.32 -17.70 -2.55
N GLU A 79 -2.11 -17.95 -2.07
CA GLU A 79 -1.25 -16.96 -1.44
C GLU A 79 -0.86 -15.81 -2.40
N GLN A 80 -0.51 -16.13 -3.65
CA GLN A 80 -0.09 -15.13 -4.63
C GLN A 80 -1.22 -14.14 -4.95
N ARG A 81 -2.44 -14.64 -5.11
CA ARG A 81 -3.61 -13.77 -5.28
C ARG A 81 -3.86 -12.93 -4.05
N ARG A 82 -3.80 -13.53 -2.85
CA ARG A 82 -4.02 -12.79 -1.59
C ARG A 82 -3.03 -11.65 -1.45
N LYS A 83 -1.75 -11.93 -1.72
CA LYS A 83 -0.67 -10.94 -1.75
C LYS A 83 -1.01 -9.79 -2.70
N ALA A 84 -1.32 -10.07 -3.97
CA ALA A 84 -1.61 -9.01 -4.95
C ALA A 84 -2.73 -8.07 -4.49
N VAL A 85 -3.82 -8.60 -3.94
CA VAL A 85 -4.93 -7.77 -3.45
C VAL A 85 -4.51 -6.94 -2.23
N ILE A 86 -3.82 -7.54 -1.27
CA ILE A 86 -3.30 -6.86 -0.08
C ILE A 86 -2.34 -5.73 -0.48
N ASP A 87 -1.43 -5.97 -1.42
CA ASP A 87 -0.43 -4.99 -1.86
C ASP A 87 -1.12 -3.73 -2.42
N HIS A 88 -2.08 -3.91 -3.33
CA HIS A 88 -2.81 -2.78 -3.90
C HIS A 88 -3.70 -2.07 -2.87
N TYR A 89 -4.31 -2.81 -1.95
CA TYR A 89 -5.15 -2.20 -0.93
C TYR A 89 -4.33 -1.41 0.10
N LEU A 90 -3.18 -1.93 0.50
CA LEU A 90 -2.23 -1.21 1.35
C LEU A 90 -1.75 0.06 0.65
N THR A 91 -1.40 -0.04 -0.63
CA THR A 91 -0.98 1.12 -1.44
C THR A 91 -2.05 2.19 -1.47
N ALA A 92 -3.31 1.80 -1.72
CA ALA A 92 -4.43 2.73 -1.76
C ALA A 92 -4.60 3.45 -0.42
N ILE A 93 -4.71 2.71 0.69
CA ILE A 93 -4.87 3.31 2.03
C ILE A 93 -3.70 4.24 2.37
N VAL A 94 -2.47 3.78 2.14
CA VAL A 94 -1.25 4.52 2.52
C VAL A 94 -1.05 5.77 1.69
N ASN A 95 -1.66 5.88 0.50
CA ASN A 95 -1.55 7.05 -0.38
C ASN A 95 -2.82 7.90 -0.44
N SER A 96 -3.93 7.48 0.16
CA SER A 96 -5.18 8.24 0.28
C SER A 96 -5.00 9.68 0.74
N GLU A 97 -5.85 10.57 0.22
CA GLU A 97 -5.86 11.98 0.62
C GLU A 97 -6.44 12.17 2.03
N ASP A 98 -7.10 11.20 2.63
CA ASP A 98 -7.33 11.22 4.07
C ASP A 98 -7.20 9.82 4.66
N ILE A 99 -5.95 9.42 4.91
CA ILE A 99 -5.63 8.12 5.51
C ILE A 99 -6.39 7.83 6.82
N THR A 100 -6.82 8.87 7.55
CA THR A 100 -7.53 8.68 8.82
C THR A 100 -8.97 8.21 8.61
N GLN A 101 -9.60 8.58 7.49
CA GLN A 101 -10.93 8.07 7.12
C GLN A 101 -10.93 6.57 6.85
N HIS A 102 -9.79 6.04 6.39
CA HIS A 102 -9.60 4.62 6.07
C HIS A 102 -9.01 3.82 7.23
N SER A 103 -9.05 4.33 8.46
CA SER A 103 -8.61 3.57 9.66
C SER A 103 -9.38 2.25 9.86
N PRO A 104 -10.71 2.19 9.66
CA PRO A 104 -11.44 0.92 9.73
C PRO A 104 -10.97 -0.10 8.68
N ASP A 105 -10.68 0.37 7.47
CA ASP A 105 -10.17 -0.43 6.36
C ASP A 105 -8.75 -0.94 6.62
N PHE A 106 -7.89 -0.08 7.18
CA PHE A 106 -6.56 -0.46 7.60
C PHE A 106 -6.59 -1.56 8.68
N ASN A 107 -7.46 -1.43 9.68
CA ASN A 107 -7.60 -2.45 10.73
C ASN A 107 -8.02 -3.82 10.15
N LYS A 108 -8.93 -3.83 9.16
CA LYS A 108 -9.29 -5.07 8.45
C LYS A 108 -8.11 -5.63 7.66
N LEU A 109 -7.38 -4.76 6.96
CA LEU A 109 -6.20 -5.12 6.17
C LEU A 109 -5.06 -5.67 7.04
N GLU A 110 -4.81 -5.10 8.22
CA GLU A 110 -3.79 -5.58 9.16
C GLU A 110 -4.05 -7.04 9.58
N GLU A 111 -5.30 -7.43 9.77
CA GLU A 111 -5.65 -8.84 10.00
C GLU A 111 -5.38 -9.73 8.79
N GLN A 112 -5.56 -9.22 7.57
CA GLN A 112 -5.23 -9.96 6.34
C GLN A 112 -3.71 -10.09 6.13
N LEU A 113 -2.94 -9.07 6.50
CA LEU A 113 -1.48 -9.07 6.43
C LEU A 113 -0.84 -10.15 7.29
N LYS A 114 -1.49 -10.59 8.39
CA LYS A 114 -1.04 -11.73 9.21
C LYS A 114 -1.14 -13.08 8.50
N LEU A 115 -1.88 -13.15 7.38
CA LEU A 115 -2.11 -14.37 6.61
C LEU A 115 -1.14 -14.55 5.44
N VAL A 116 -0.27 -13.57 5.18
CA VAL A 116 0.74 -13.61 4.12
C VAL A 116 2.13 -13.34 4.71
N PRO A 117 3.20 -13.91 4.14
CA PRO A 117 4.55 -13.49 4.50
C PRO A 117 4.74 -11.99 4.24
N GLN A 118 5.24 -11.29 5.25
CA GLN A 118 5.59 -9.87 5.12
C GLN A 118 7.01 -9.75 4.57
N TYR A 119 7.18 -8.84 3.62
CA TYR A 119 8.47 -8.49 3.01
C TYR A 119 8.71 -6.98 3.16
N GLY A 120 9.91 -6.50 2.80
CA GLY A 120 10.35 -5.13 3.12
C GLY A 120 9.35 -4.05 2.68
N TRP A 121 8.72 -4.21 1.52
CA TRP A 121 7.73 -3.25 1.00
C TRP A 121 6.47 -3.16 1.86
N HIS A 122 5.98 -4.26 2.45
CA HIS A 122 4.83 -4.22 3.36
C HIS A 122 5.16 -3.40 4.60
N LEU A 123 6.29 -3.72 5.23
CA LEU A 123 6.75 -3.06 6.45
C LEU A 123 6.98 -1.57 6.20
N HIS A 124 7.60 -1.22 5.07
CA HIS A 124 7.77 0.16 4.64
C HIS A 124 6.43 0.92 4.55
N ASN A 125 5.41 0.33 3.91
CA ASN A 125 4.10 0.96 3.80
C ASN A 125 3.36 1.04 5.15
N LEU A 126 3.53 0.06 6.04
CA LEU A 126 3.03 0.13 7.41
C LEU A 126 3.68 1.29 8.19
N GLY A 127 4.98 1.50 8.01
CA GLY A 127 5.68 2.66 8.57
C GLY A 127 5.07 3.98 8.11
N TRP A 128 4.76 4.12 6.82
CA TRP A 128 4.08 5.30 6.29
C TRP A 128 2.67 5.49 6.85
N TYR A 129 1.90 4.42 7.01
CA TYR A 129 0.60 4.51 7.67
C TYR A 129 0.73 5.11 9.07
N HIS A 130 1.63 4.58 9.88
CA HIS A 130 1.85 5.04 11.25
C HIS A 130 2.38 6.47 11.33
N LEU A 131 3.32 6.83 10.46
CA LEU A 131 3.84 8.19 10.40
C LEU A 131 2.75 9.21 10.04
N ARG A 132 1.88 8.86 9.07
CA ARG A 132 0.77 9.71 8.63
C ARG A 132 -0.42 9.71 9.60
N THR A 133 -0.43 8.82 10.59
CA THR A 133 -1.45 8.75 11.67
C THR A 133 -0.90 9.16 13.03
N ASN A 134 0.27 9.82 13.04
CA ASN A 134 0.91 10.40 14.24
C ASN A 134 1.41 9.37 15.27
N ASP A 135 1.80 8.18 14.81
CA ASP A 135 2.46 7.14 15.61
C ASP A 135 3.92 7.00 15.16
N VAL A 136 4.75 7.96 15.55
CA VAL A 136 6.15 8.08 15.10
C VAL A 136 7.00 6.88 15.54
N ASP A 137 6.82 6.42 16.78
CA ASP A 137 7.59 5.31 17.33
C ASP A 137 7.32 4.01 16.56
N LYS A 138 6.04 3.73 16.25
CA LYS A 138 5.67 2.56 15.45
C LYS A 138 6.11 2.70 14.00
N ALA A 139 6.12 3.93 13.46
CA ALA A 139 6.65 4.18 12.13
C ALA A 139 8.15 3.86 12.04
N GLU A 140 8.95 4.33 13.00
CA GLU A 140 10.39 4.05 13.09
C GLU A 140 10.65 2.54 13.12
N ASP A 141 9.94 1.81 14.00
CA ASP A 141 10.05 0.36 14.15
C ASP A 141 9.75 -0.38 12.83
N TYR A 142 8.70 0.01 12.11
CA TYR A 142 8.38 -0.61 10.83
C TYR A 142 9.41 -0.32 9.73
N PHE A 143 9.94 0.91 9.65
CA PHE A 143 10.97 1.22 8.67
C PHE A 143 12.28 0.49 8.96
N ASP A 144 12.67 0.34 10.23
CA ASP A 144 13.84 -0.46 10.60
C ASP A 144 13.65 -1.94 10.24
N HIS A 145 12.48 -2.53 10.55
CA HIS A 145 12.16 -3.89 10.12
C HIS A 145 12.12 -4.04 8.59
N ALA A 146 11.69 -3.02 7.85
CA ALA A 146 11.72 -3.02 6.40
C ALA A 146 13.17 -3.09 5.88
N LEU A 147 14.08 -2.30 6.46
CA LEU A 147 15.51 -2.34 6.13
C LEU A 147 16.13 -3.71 6.41
N ASP A 148 15.77 -4.34 7.53
CA ASP A 148 16.24 -5.68 7.86
C ASP A 148 15.77 -6.71 6.83
N LYS A 149 14.50 -6.65 6.41
CA LYS A 149 13.98 -7.53 5.36
C LYS A 149 14.64 -7.32 4.01
N TYR A 150 14.75 -6.08 3.56
CA TYR A 150 15.46 -5.78 2.31
C TYR A 150 16.92 -6.25 2.34
N ARG A 151 17.59 -6.18 3.49
CA ARG A 151 18.96 -6.71 3.65
C ARG A 151 19.01 -8.24 3.58
N GLU A 152 18.08 -8.92 4.24
CA GLU A 152 17.94 -10.38 4.17
C GLU A 152 17.71 -10.87 2.73
N ASP A 153 16.85 -10.16 1.99
CA ASP A 153 16.46 -10.49 0.62
C ASP A 153 17.44 -9.94 -0.45
N GLN A 154 18.47 -9.20 -0.03
CA GLN A 154 19.48 -8.55 -0.89
C GLN A 154 18.89 -7.49 -1.84
N GLU A 155 17.78 -6.89 -1.47
CA GLU A 155 17.06 -5.80 -2.14
C GLU A 155 17.62 -4.43 -1.68
N TYR A 156 18.92 -4.22 -1.87
CA TYR A 156 19.63 -3.05 -1.32
C TYR A 156 19.15 -1.72 -1.89
N ARG A 157 18.62 -1.71 -3.13
CA ARG A 157 18.14 -0.48 -3.77
C ARG A 157 16.84 0.00 -3.12
N GLU A 158 15.99 -0.95 -2.77
CA GLU A 158 14.67 -0.76 -2.17
C GLU A 158 14.77 -0.25 -0.72
N MET A 159 15.94 -0.40 -0.08
CA MET A 159 16.24 0.22 1.22
C MET A 159 16.21 1.75 1.16
N ALA A 160 16.44 2.36 0.00
CA ALA A 160 16.54 3.81 -0.13
C ALA A 160 15.28 4.53 0.35
N ASP A 161 14.09 4.00 0.02
CA ASP A 161 12.82 4.59 0.43
C ASP A 161 12.63 4.54 1.96
N SER A 162 13.07 3.47 2.60
CA SER A 162 12.98 3.32 4.06
C SER A 162 14.00 4.22 4.78
N TYR A 163 15.19 4.37 4.23
CA TYR A 163 16.15 5.36 4.74
C TYR A 163 15.62 6.78 4.59
N TRP A 164 15.01 7.13 3.45
CA TRP A 164 14.38 8.44 3.29
C TRP A 164 13.27 8.67 4.34
N ALA A 165 12.41 7.69 4.57
CA ALA A 165 11.37 7.78 5.58
C ALA A 165 11.95 7.93 7.01
N LEU A 166 13.00 7.19 7.35
CA LEU A 166 13.71 7.35 8.63
C LEU A 166 14.39 8.71 8.77
N SER A 167 14.83 9.33 7.66
CA SER A 167 15.37 10.69 7.71
C SER A 167 14.31 11.72 8.13
N ILE A 168 13.05 11.51 7.72
CA ILE A 168 11.89 12.31 8.11
C ILE A 168 11.54 12.07 9.57
N VAL A 169 11.49 10.80 10.00
CA VAL A 169 11.28 10.41 11.41
C VAL A 169 12.34 11.08 12.30
N ALA A 170 13.61 11.02 11.91
CA ALA A 170 14.69 11.67 12.64
C ALA A 170 14.53 13.20 12.72
N LEU A 171 14.06 13.85 11.65
CA LEU A 171 13.72 15.29 11.72
C LEU A 171 12.58 15.57 12.67
N ILE A 172 11.50 14.78 12.64
CA ILE A 172 10.37 14.92 13.57
C ILE A 172 10.85 14.79 15.03
N ASN A 173 11.79 13.87 15.27
CA ASN A 173 12.44 13.65 16.56
C ASN A 173 13.56 14.67 16.87
N GLN A 174 13.75 15.70 16.04
CA GLN A 174 14.77 16.76 16.17
C GLN A 174 16.21 16.24 16.20
N ASP A 175 16.46 15.05 15.65
CA ASP A 175 17.79 14.47 15.48
C ASP A 175 18.31 14.77 14.06
N MET A 176 18.75 16.02 13.87
CA MET A 176 19.31 16.50 12.60
C MET A 176 20.46 15.62 12.10
N LYS A 177 21.30 15.12 13.02
CA LYS A 177 22.46 14.31 12.67
C LYS A 177 22.03 12.97 12.07
N LYS A 178 21.11 12.26 12.72
CA LYS A 178 20.57 11.01 12.17
C LYS A 178 19.81 11.25 10.87
N SER A 179 19.06 12.35 10.77
CA SER A 179 18.36 12.68 9.53
C SER A 179 19.32 12.74 8.35
N ILE A 180 20.40 13.52 8.48
CA ILE A 180 21.45 13.61 7.46
C ILE A 180 22.09 12.24 7.19
N GLU A 181 22.39 11.44 8.22
CA GLU A 181 22.94 10.10 8.04
C GLU A 181 22.03 9.21 7.19
N TYR A 182 20.73 9.20 7.47
CA TYR A 182 19.76 8.42 6.71
C TYR A 182 19.55 8.95 5.30
N THR A 183 19.53 10.27 5.10
CA THR A 183 19.53 10.89 3.77
C THR A 183 20.70 10.41 2.92
N LEU A 184 21.91 10.35 3.49
CA LEU A 184 23.10 9.84 2.80
C LEU A 184 22.99 8.35 2.48
N LYS A 185 22.44 7.54 3.39
CA LYS A 185 22.20 6.11 3.14
C LYS A 185 21.15 5.88 2.04
N ALA A 186 20.13 6.74 1.95
CA ALA A 186 19.15 6.69 0.87
C ALA A 186 19.80 6.97 -0.50
N GLU A 187 20.63 8.02 -0.57
CA GLU A 187 21.42 8.35 -1.76
C GLU A 187 22.39 7.20 -2.12
N GLU A 188 23.08 6.61 -1.15
CA GLU A 188 23.99 5.47 -1.39
C GLU A 188 23.26 4.24 -1.94
N ALA A 189 22.09 3.92 -1.38
CA ALA A 189 21.27 2.79 -1.80
C ALA A 189 20.68 2.97 -3.20
N ASN A 190 20.26 4.18 -3.57
CA ASN A 190 19.70 4.48 -4.89
C ASN A 190 20.11 5.89 -5.37
N PRO A 191 21.35 6.06 -5.89
CA PRO A 191 21.90 7.38 -6.22
C PRO A 191 21.09 8.15 -7.28
N LEU A 192 20.39 7.44 -8.17
CA LEU A 192 19.56 8.06 -9.20
C LEU A 192 18.21 8.54 -8.66
N GLY A 193 17.66 7.85 -7.65
CA GLY A 193 16.37 8.21 -7.05
C GLY A 193 16.48 9.25 -5.95
N TYR A 194 17.62 9.29 -5.26
CA TYR A 194 17.85 10.12 -4.07
C TYR A 194 19.09 11.01 -4.20
N SER A 195 19.44 11.41 -5.43
CA SER A 195 20.50 12.38 -5.72
C SER A 195 20.23 13.69 -4.97
N LEU A 196 21.09 14.03 -4.00
CA LEU A 196 20.91 15.26 -3.22
C LEU A 196 21.12 16.50 -4.09
N GLU A 197 21.96 16.40 -5.12
CA GLU A 197 22.17 17.48 -6.08
C GLU A 197 20.93 17.78 -6.91
N ASP A 198 20.23 16.74 -7.36
CA ASP A 198 19.00 16.91 -8.14
C ASP A 198 17.86 17.36 -7.23
N TRP A 199 17.75 16.76 -6.04
CA TRP A 199 16.78 17.14 -5.03
C TRP A 199 16.85 18.64 -4.68
N LEU A 200 18.06 19.18 -4.49
CA LEU A 200 18.27 20.60 -4.15
C LEU A 200 17.79 21.57 -5.23
N LYS A 201 17.68 21.13 -6.50
CA LYS A 201 17.14 21.97 -7.58
C LYS A 201 15.64 22.21 -7.41
N ASP A 202 14.94 21.24 -6.84
CA ASP A 202 13.48 21.20 -6.71
C ASP A 202 13.00 21.34 -5.25
N LYS A 203 13.87 21.72 -4.32
CA LYS A 203 13.58 21.82 -2.87
C LYS A 203 12.34 22.64 -2.52
N ASP A 204 12.02 23.67 -3.31
CA ASP A 204 10.85 24.53 -3.09
C ASP A 204 9.56 23.87 -3.59
N ALA A 205 9.64 22.98 -4.59
CA ALA A 205 8.49 22.24 -5.10
C ALA A 205 7.93 21.29 -4.04
N MET A 206 8.78 20.69 -3.20
CA MET A 206 8.33 19.81 -2.12
C MET A 206 7.42 20.50 -1.12
N LYS A 207 7.62 21.80 -0.85
CA LYS A 207 6.75 22.55 0.06
C LYS A 207 5.33 22.73 -0.49
N LEU A 208 5.18 22.66 -1.81
CA LEU A 208 3.90 22.73 -2.50
C LEU A 208 3.18 21.38 -2.55
N ASP A 209 3.87 20.30 -2.21
CA ASP A 209 3.30 18.96 -2.23
C ASP A 209 2.21 18.81 -1.13
N PRO A 210 1.01 18.31 -1.48
CA PRO A 210 -0.06 18.08 -0.50
C PRO A 210 0.35 17.15 0.66
N TRP A 211 1.20 16.15 0.40
CA TRP A 211 1.74 15.27 1.43
C TRP A 211 2.62 16.05 2.41
N PHE A 212 3.49 16.93 1.91
CA PHE A 212 4.37 17.76 2.76
C PHE A 212 3.55 18.73 3.64
N SER A 213 2.54 19.37 3.03
CA SER A 213 1.60 20.26 3.74
C SER A 213 0.87 19.54 4.89
N ARG A 214 0.54 18.27 4.70
CA ARG A 214 -0.07 17.44 5.74
C ARG A 214 0.91 17.06 6.82
N LEU A 215 2.13 16.68 6.45
CA LEU A 215 3.16 16.34 7.42
C LEU A 215 3.41 17.52 8.38
N MET A 216 3.45 18.75 7.87
CA MET A 216 3.51 19.96 8.71
C MET A 216 2.28 20.18 9.59
N ARG A 217 1.10 19.71 9.17
CA ARG A 217 -0.12 19.79 9.99
C ARG A 217 -0.08 18.82 11.16
N ILE A 218 0.44 17.61 10.93
CA ILE A 218 0.60 16.58 11.96
C ILE A 218 1.77 16.94 12.89
N TYR A 219 2.87 17.42 12.32
CA TYR A 219 4.11 17.79 13.02
C TYR A 219 4.45 19.27 12.76
N PRO A 220 3.93 20.22 13.55
CA PRO A 220 4.06 21.66 13.29
C PRO A 220 5.50 22.21 13.20
N ALA A 221 6.45 21.58 13.90
CA ALA A 221 7.86 21.96 13.85
C ALA A 221 8.59 21.47 12.60
N TYR A 222 8.01 20.52 11.86
CA TYR A 222 8.68 19.84 10.75
C TYR A 222 9.12 20.81 9.64
N GLY A 223 8.31 21.81 9.30
CA GLY A 223 8.65 22.77 8.25
C GLY A 223 9.93 23.57 8.56
N GLN A 224 10.10 24.01 9.80
CA GLN A 224 11.32 24.70 10.23
C GLN A 224 12.53 23.74 10.22
N LEU A 225 12.36 22.54 10.77
CA LEU A 225 13.43 21.53 10.84
C LEU A 225 13.87 21.11 9.44
N PHE A 226 12.93 20.98 8.51
CA PHE A 226 13.20 20.73 7.10
C PHE A 226 14.02 21.87 6.48
N ASP A 227 13.69 23.13 6.74
CA ASP A 227 14.47 24.28 6.24
C ASP A 227 15.90 24.31 6.78
N GLU A 228 16.10 23.86 8.02
CA GLU A 228 17.43 23.69 8.61
C GLU A 228 18.18 22.52 7.95
N TRP A 229 17.50 21.39 7.74
CA TRP A 229 18.05 20.22 7.06
C TRP A 229 18.49 20.55 5.63
N VAL A 230 17.69 21.32 4.88
CA VAL A 230 18.06 21.78 3.52
C VAL A 230 19.38 22.53 3.52
N LYS A 231 19.62 23.41 4.49
CA LYS A 231 20.89 24.18 4.59
C LYS A 231 22.09 23.27 4.86
N GLU A 232 21.91 22.25 5.69
CA GLU A 232 22.96 21.26 5.95
C GLU A 232 23.25 20.42 4.71
N VAL A 233 22.22 19.99 3.97
CA VAL A 233 22.39 19.28 2.69
C VAL A 233 23.09 20.15 1.64
N GLU A 234 22.75 21.44 1.53
CA GLU A 234 23.43 22.39 0.64
C GLU A 234 24.93 22.49 0.95
N LYS A 235 25.28 22.58 2.23
CA LYS A 235 26.66 22.63 2.68
C LYS A 235 27.41 21.35 2.30
N LEU A 236 26.83 20.18 2.58
CA LEU A 236 27.41 18.88 2.26
C LEU A 236 27.66 18.71 0.76
N VAL A 237 26.67 19.07 -0.07
CA VAL A 237 26.81 19.01 -1.52
C VAL A 237 27.88 19.99 -2.01
N GLY A 238 27.97 21.17 -1.40
CA GLY A 238 29.03 22.14 -1.69
C GLY A 238 30.43 21.59 -1.40
N GLU A 239 30.62 20.94 -0.25
CA GLU A 239 31.89 20.34 0.18
C GLU A 239 32.36 19.18 -0.72
N ARG A 240 31.43 18.44 -1.35
CA ARG A 240 31.78 17.37 -2.31
C ARG A 240 32.34 17.90 -3.64
N LYS A 241 32.06 19.16 -3.97
CA LYS A 241 32.45 19.80 -5.25
C LYS A 241 33.80 20.50 -5.18
N THR A 242 34.34 20.69 -3.99
CA THR A 242 35.65 21.33 -3.73
C THR A 242 36.75 20.31 -3.59
#